data_AF-A0A7S0B9J8-F1
#
_entry.id   AF-A0A7S0B9J8-F1
#
_cell.length_a   1.000
_cell.length_b   1.000
_cell.length_c   1.000
_cell.angle_alpha   90.00
_cell.angle_beta   90.00
_cell.angle_gamma   90.00
#
_symmetry.space_group_name_H-M   'P 1'
#
loop_
_entity.id
_entity.type
_entity.pdbx_description
1 polymer ?
#
loop_
_entity_poly.entity_id
_entity_poly.type
_entity_poly.pdbx_seq_one_letter_code
_entity_poly.pdbx_strand_id
1 'polypeptide(L)'
;MGSPSGMARVSRIEQSLDSRFPTRVAMPDFTAAELVQFIEQAAHNLPSGSLSLEEGLAPRLVEHLNETYGGGSQGKELGERGNLELARSLLQRAVQNRITRLFNRIQEGEHPGGSPESEHLTKEDFEVGAPLGEGIEQKAAIDEEVGNLIGMAKAKEWFAQVRKKVAFVEQTGTRSDLRVCLNIIITGNPGTGKTTFARLLAKFFYTYGVLSKDSFVEKNGLELKAEYMGGTAPRVKAAVQEAMG
;
A
#
# COMPACT_ATOMS: atom_id res chain seq x y z
N MET A 1 18.08 17.36 -0.90
CA MET A 1 19.08 18.26 -0.29
C MET A 1 18.65 18.87 1.04
N GLY A 2 17.35 18.86 1.40
CA GLY A 2 16.85 19.47 2.64
C GLY A 2 16.69 18.56 3.86
N SER A 3 17.16 17.31 3.82
CA SER A 3 17.05 16.42 5.00
C SER A 3 18.10 16.79 6.06
N PRO A 4 17.80 16.64 7.36
CA PRO A 4 18.74 16.92 8.45
C PRO A 4 20.06 16.13 8.31
N SER A 5 19.96 14.90 7.81
CA SER A 5 21.10 14.02 7.50
C SER A 5 21.95 14.54 6.34
N GLY A 6 21.34 15.15 5.33
CA GLY A 6 22.03 15.80 4.21
C GLY A 6 22.81 17.04 4.66
N MET A 7 22.18 17.94 5.41
CA MET A 7 22.83 19.16 5.93
C MET A 7 23.96 18.85 6.91
N ALA A 8 23.82 17.81 7.74
CA ALA A 8 24.89 17.36 8.63
C ALA A 8 26.12 16.85 7.85
N ARG A 9 25.94 16.29 6.65
CA ARG A 9 27.06 15.88 5.78
C ARG A 9 27.75 17.08 5.13
N VAL A 10 26.99 18.09 4.72
CA VAL A 10 27.53 19.31 4.11
C VAL A 10 28.30 20.15 5.13
N SER A 11 27.80 20.28 6.36
CA SER A 11 28.49 20.97 7.46
C SER A 11 29.83 20.29 7.85
N ARG A 12 29.95 18.96 7.72
CA ARG A 12 31.23 18.26 7.91
C ARG A 12 32.27 18.58 6.83
N ILE A 13 31.83 18.91 5.62
CA ILE A 13 32.71 19.23 4.48
C ILE A 13 33.09 20.72 4.52
N GLU A 14 32.17 21.58 4.96
CA GLU A 14 32.33 23.03 5.00
C GLU A 14 32.03 23.58 6.40
N GLN A 15 33.05 23.62 7.26
CA GLN A 15 32.94 24.12 8.64
C GLN A 15 32.51 25.59 8.71
N SER A 16 32.72 26.35 7.63
CA SER A 16 32.34 27.77 7.53
C SER A 16 30.83 28.00 7.46
N LEU A 17 30.04 26.98 7.09
CA LEU A 17 28.58 27.07 7.01
C LEU A 17 27.92 27.24 8.38
N ASP A 18 28.54 26.67 9.42
CA ASP A 18 28.02 26.74 10.79
C ASP A 18 28.05 28.16 11.35
N SER A 19 29.02 29.00 10.95
CA SER A 19 29.07 30.41 11.36
C SER A 19 28.22 31.32 10.48
N ARG A 20 28.03 30.98 9.20
CA ARG A 20 27.22 31.76 8.25
C ARG A 20 25.72 31.53 8.40
N PHE A 21 25.31 30.36 8.89
CA PHE A 21 23.90 29.99 9.08
C PHE A 21 23.64 29.54 10.54
N PRO A 22 23.71 30.46 11.52
CA PRO A 22 23.58 30.13 12.94
C PRO A 22 22.16 29.68 13.32
N THR A 23 21.14 30.19 12.61
CA THR A 23 19.74 29.83 12.85
C THR A 23 19.39 28.57 12.07
N ARG A 24 19.09 27.48 12.80
CA ARG A 24 18.62 26.22 12.22
C ARG A 24 17.19 25.96 12.68
N VAL A 25 16.26 25.92 11.73
CA VAL A 25 14.89 25.51 11.97
C VAL A 25 14.73 24.10 11.41
N ALA A 26 14.53 23.12 12.29
CA ALA A 26 14.18 21.77 11.88
C ALA A 26 12.65 21.66 11.81
N MET A 27 12.12 21.39 10.62
CA MET A 27 10.71 21.07 10.45
C MET A 27 10.52 19.58 10.78
N PRO A 28 9.65 19.21 11.73
CA PRO A 28 9.32 17.80 11.97
C PRO A 28 8.58 17.21 10.75
N ASP A 29 8.68 15.90 10.58
CA ASP A 29 7.87 15.17 9.61
C ASP A 29 6.40 15.22 10.03
N PHE A 30 5.48 15.28 9.06
CA PHE A 30 4.06 15.32 9.37
C PHE A 30 3.54 13.92 9.73
N THR A 31 2.66 13.88 10.71
CA THR A 31 1.84 12.70 11.02
C THR A 31 0.75 12.53 9.96
N ALA A 32 0.21 11.31 9.83
CA ALA A 32 -0.92 11.08 8.93
C ALA A 32 -2.14 11.95 9.28
N ALA A 33 -2.37 12.22 10.57
CA ALA A 33 -3.44 13.11 11.03
C ALA A 33 -3.24 14.54 10.51
N GLU A 34 -2.03 15.08 10.61
CA GLU A 34 -1.71 16.42 10.11
C GLU A 34 -1.78 16.50 8.58
N LEU A 35 -1.37 15.45 7.87
CA LEU A 35 -1.54 15.40 6.42
C LEU A 35 -3.01 15.39 6.01
N VAL A 36 -3.88 14.67 6.72
CA VAL A 36 -5.33 14.69 6.45
C VAL A 36 -5.93 16.05 6.74
N GLN A 37 -5.56 16.71 7.84
CA GLN A 37 -5.97 18.08 8.12
C GLN A 37 -5.54 19.04 7.02
N PHE A 38 -4.32 18.88 6.50
CA PHE A 38 -3.87 19.67 5.36
C PHE A 38 -4.68 19.38 4.09
N ILE A 39 -5.01 18.12 3.82
CA ILE A 39 -5.87 17.73 2.69
C ILE A 39 -7.25 18.39 2.82
N GLU A 40 -7.87 18.37 4.00
CA GLU A 40 -9.15 19.02 4.28
C GLU A 40 -9.08 20.54 4.04
N GLN A 41 -8.07 21.18 4.61
CA GLN A 41 -7.90 22.63 4.47
C GLN A 41 -7.59 23.01 3.02
N ALA A 42 -6.79 22.22 2.31
CA ALA A 42 -6.50 22.43 0.90
C ALA A 42 -7.75 22.20 0.04
N ALA A 43 -8.53 21.14 0.30
CA ALA A 43 -9.79 20.84 -0.37
C ALA A 43 -10.80 22.00 -0.26
N HIS A 44 -10.90 22.59 0.93
CA HIS A 44 -11.80 23.73 1.17
C HIS A 44 -11.36 25.01 0.43
N ASN A 45 -10.04 25.20 0.24
CA ASN A 45 -9.46 26.39 -0.37
C ASN A 45 -9.11 26.21 -1.87
N LEU A 46 -9.74 25.24 -2.55
CA LEU A 46 -9.49 25.02 -3.97
C LEU A 46 -10.00 26.22 -4.82
N PRO A 47 -9.24 26.67 -5.84
CA PRO A 47 -9.70 27.74 -6.73
C PRO A 47 -10.97 27.38 -7.53
N SER A 48 -11.19 26.07 -7.72
CA SER A 48 -12.28 25.52 -8.53
C SER A 48 -13.59 25.35 -7.76
N GLY A 49 -13.62 25.71 -6.47
CA GLY A 49 -14.75 25.53 -5.56
C GLY A 49 -14.34 24.80 -4.29
N SER A 50 -14.98 25.14 -3.16
CA SER A 50 -14.73 24.49 -1.88
C SER A 50 -15.25 23.05 -1.90
N LEU A 51 -14.36 22.09 -1.68
CA LEU A 51 -14.72 20.68 -1.51
C LEU A 51 -14.55 20.31 -0.04
N SER A 52 -15.42 19.42 0.44
CA SER A 52 -15.31 18.85 1.79
C SER A 52 -15.10 17.34 1.72
N LEU A 53 -14.49 16.74 2.72
CA LEU A 53 -14.46 15.28 2.82
C LEU A 53 -15.85 14.76 3.23
N GLU A 54 -16.20 13.55 2.78
CA GLU A 54 -17.35 12.79 3.28
C GLU A 54 -17.26 12.60 4.81
N GLU A 55 -18.40 12.61 5.49
CA GLU A 55 -18.45 12.46 6.94
C GLU A 55 -17.83 11.12 7.38
N GLY A 56 -16.86 11.16 8.30
CA GLY A 56 -16.14 9.97 8.76
C GLY A 56 -15.03 9.46 7.83
N LEU A 57 -14.75 10.13 6.71
CA LEU A 57 -13.64 9.78 5.82
C LEU A 57 -12.27 10.13 6.42
N ALA A 58 -12.16 11.26 7.12
CA ALA A 58 -10.91 11.71 7.73
C ALA A 58 -10.19 10.65 8.59
N PRO A 59 -10.84 10.00 9.60
CA PRO A 59 -10.17 8.96 10.39
C PRO A 59 -9.76 7.74 9.55
N ARG A 60 -10.57 7.37 8.55
CA ARG A 60 -10.25 6.27 7.62
C ARG A 60 -9.07 6.60 6.71
N LEU A 61 -8.95 7.84 6.28
CA LEU A 61 -7.81 8.31 5.49
C LEU A 61 -6.53 8.34 6.33
N VAL A 62 -6.61 8.73 7.61
CA VAL A 62 -5.46 8.66 8.54
C VAL A 62 -4.98 7.22 8.70
N GLU A 63 -5.89 6.27 8.91
CA GLU A 63 -5.58 4.85 8.98
C GLU A 63 -4.93 4.37 7.67
N HIS A 64 -5.57 4.66 6.53
CA HIS A 64 -5.05 4.31 5.21
C HIS A 64 -3.65 4.87 4.93
N LEU A 65 -3.37 6.12 5.32
CA LEU A 65 -2.06 6.74 5.13
C LEU A 65 -0.99 6.13 6.02
N ASN A 66 -1.30 5.90 7.30
CA ASN A 66 -0.41 5.18 8.20
C ASN A 66 -0.12 3.77 7.69
N GLU A 67 -1.10 3.12 7.06
CA GLU A 67 -0.92 1.77 6.54
C GLU A 67 -0.12 1.71 5.24
N THR A 68 -0.40 2.61 4.30
CA THR A 68 0.20 2.63 2.96
C THR A 68 1.61 3.23 2.96
N TYR A 69 1.84 4.24 3.81
CA TYR A 69 3.08 5.01 3.82
C TYR A 69 3.85 4.94 5.15
N GLY A 70 3.27 4.34 6.20
CA GLY A 70 3.95 4.19 7.49
C GLY A 70 5.00 3.08 7.49
N GLY A 71 6.07 3.26 8.27
CA GLY A 71 7.17 2.28 8.34
C GLY A 71 8.28 2.56 9.37
N GLY A 72 8.17 3.58 10.22
CA GLY A 72 9.11 3.82 11.32
C GLY A 72 9.00 2.77 12.43
N SER A 73 10.05 2.63 13.25
CA SER A 73 10.20 1.64 14.34
C SER A 73 9.11 1.66 15.41
N GLN A 74 8.19 2.64 15.37
CA GLN A 74 7.02 2.74 16.26
C GLN A 74 5.67 2.91 15.54
N GLY A 75 5.60 2.68 14.22
CA GLY A 75 4.33 2.66 13.48
C GLY A 75 3.54 3.98 13.48
N LYS A 76 4.20 5.11 13.76
CA LYS A 76 3.56 6.44 13.89
C LYS A 76 4.21 7.57 13.10
N GLU A 77 5.28 7.29 12.36
CA GLU A 77 5.97 8.29 11.55
C GLU A 77 5.95 7.84 10.09
N LEU A 78 5.42 8.71 9.22
CA LEU A 78 5.47 8.56 7.75
C LEU A 78 6.90 8.73 7.20
N GLY A 79 7.88 9.04 8.07
CA GLY A 79 9.28 9.26 7.76
C GLY A 79 9.48 10.35 6.70
N GLU A 80 10.59 10.26 5.95
CA GLU A 80 10.94 11.21 4.87
C GLU A 80 9.89 11.32 3.74
N ARG A 81 8.85 10.46 3.74
CA ARG A 81 7.74 10.45 2.77
C ARG A 81 6.51 11.21 3.26
N GLY A 82 6.42 11.51 4.56
CA GLY A 82 5.33 12.27 5.18
C GLY A 82 5.45 13.77 4.98
N ASN A 83 5.52 14.23 3.73
CA ASN A 83 5.64 15.64 3.40
C ASN A 83 4.37 16.20 2.74
N LEU A 84 4.30 17.53 2.65
CA LEU A 84 3.17 18.24 2.02
C LEU A 84 2.97 17.87 0.54
N GLU A 85 4.01 17.39 -0.14
CA GLU A 85 3.93 16.95 -1.54
C GLU A 85 3.08 15.68 -1.67
N LEU A 86 3.21 14.74 -0.72
CA LEU A 86 2.33 13.57 -0.65
C LEU A 86 0.87 14.00 -0.48
N ALA A 87 0.58 14.87 0.49
CA ALA A 87 -0.79 15.33 0.70
C ALA A 87 -1.37 16.06 -0.53
N ARG A 88 -0.56 16.87 -1.20
CA ARG A 88 -0.96 17.59 -2.42
C ARG A 88 -1.25 16.62 -3.58
N SER A 89 -0.36 15.66 -3.82
CA SER A 89 -0.55 14.66 -4.88
C SER A 89 -1.79 13.80 -4.65
N LEU A 90 -2.05 13.39 -3.40
CA LEU A 90 -3.24 12.64 -3.02
C LEU A 90 -4.53 13.43 -3.28
N LEU A 91 -4.56 14.70 -2.88
CA LEU A 91 -5.71 15.57 -3.13
C LEU A 91 -5.93 15.79 -4.62
N GLN A 92 -4.88 16.08 -5.40
CA GLN A 92 -4.98 16.25 -6.85
C GLN A 92 -5.54 15.00 -7.53
N ARG A 93 -5.05 13.81 -7.13
CA ARG A 93 -5.58 12.54 -7.63
C ARG A 93 -7.04 12.33 -7.25
N ALA A 94 -7.41 12.61 -6.00
CA ALA A 94 -8.79 12.49 -5.56
C ALA A 94 -9.75 13.42 -6.32
N VAL A 95 -9.34 14.67 -6.56
CA VAL A 95 -10.11 15.60 -7.39
C VAL A 95 -10.26 15.10 -8.82
N GLN A 96 -9.21 14.53 -9.41
CA GLN A 96 -9.26 13.94 -10.75
C GLN A 96 -10.21 12.72 -10.80
N ASN A 97 -10.12 11.83 -9.82
CA ASN A 97 -11.00 10.66 -9.70
C ASN A 97 -12.46 11.08 -9.55
N ARG A 98 -12.74 12.13 -8.75
CA ARG A 98 -14.07 12.71 -8.63
C ARG A 98 -14.61 13.22 -9.95
N ILE A 99 -13.79 13.90 -10.76
CA ILE A 99 -14.21 14.37 -12.09
C ILE A 99 -14.63 13.18 -12.95
N THR A 100 -13.85 12.11 -12.97
CA THR A 100 -14.17 10.88 -13.71
C THR A 100 -15.46 10.23 -13.21
N ARG A 101 -15.62 10.08 -11.89
CA ARG A 101 -16.82 9.52 -11.24
C ARG A 101 -18.08 10.31 -11.61
N LEU A 102 -18.03 11.65 -11.49
CA LEU A 102 -19.16 12.51 -11.85
C LEU A 102 -19.45 12.50 -13.36
N PHE A 103 -18.42 12.46 -14.20
CA PHE A 103 -18.58 12.37 -15.65
C PHE A 103 -19.32 11.10 -16.06
N ASN A 104 -18.97 9.95 -15.46
CA ASN A 104 -19.63 8.68 -15.74
C ASN A 104 -21.11 8.70 -15.31
N ARG A 105 -21.42 9.25 -14.13
CA ARG A 105 -22.82 9.42 -13.67
C ARG A 105 -23.65 10.28 -14.63
N ILE A 106 -23.06 11.34 -15.17
CA ILE A 106 -23.72 12.19 -16.18
C ILE A 106 -24.03 11.40 -17.46
N GLN A 107 -23.12 10.52 -17.90
CA GLN A 107 -23.36 9.64 -19.06
C GLN A 107 -24.47 8.62 -18.79
N GLU A 108 -24.61 8.17 -17.54
CA GLU A 108 -25.67 7.25 -17.11
C GLU A 108 -27.05 7.93 -16.95
N GLY A 109 -27.13 9.24 -17.23
CA GLY A 109 -28.38 10.01 -17.19
C GLY A 109 -28.68 10.66 -15.84
N GLU A 110 -27.76 10.60 -14.89
CA GLU A 110 -27.89 11.34 -13.62
C GLU A 110 -27.45 12.79 -13.79
N HIS A 111 -28.12 13.70 -13.08
CA HIS A 111 -27.73 15.11 -12.99
C HIS A 111 -27.19 15.40 -11.59
N PRO A 112 -25.89 15.16 -11.33
CA PRO A 112 -25.31 15.33 -9.99
C PRO A 112 -25.13 16.80 -9.58
N GLY A 113 -25.62 17.77 -10.36
CA GLY A 113 -25.49 19.20 -10.04
C GLY A 113 -26.25 19.55 -8.76
N GLY A 114 -25.53 19.96 -7.72
CA GLY A 114 -26.11 20.42 -6.45
C GLY A 114 -26.50 19.31 -5.46
N SER A 115 -26.08 18.06 -5.69
CA SER A 115 -26.19 17.02 -4.67
C SER A 115 -25.04 17.12 -3.66
N PRO A 116 -25.25 16.77 -2.37
CA PRO A 116 -24.17 16.73 -1.38
C PRO A 116 -22.99 15.86 -1.86
N GLU A 117 -23.28 14.75 -2.53
CA GLU A 117 -22.29 13.82 -3.09
C GLU A 117 -21.39 14.43 -4.18
N SER A 118 -21.83 15.51 -4.81
CA SER A 118 -21.02 16.28 -5.74
C SER A 118 -20.07 17.22 -5.00
N GLU A 119 -20.45 17.78 -3.85
CA GLU A 119 -19.60 18.72 -3.08
C GLU A 119 -18.58 18.00 -2.19
N HIS A 120 -18.76 16.69 -1.99
CA HIS A 120 -17.89 15.85 -1.18
C HIS A 120 -16.87 15.04 -2.01
N LEU A 121 -15.63 14.97 -1.50
CA LEU A 121 -14.69 13.92 -1.85
C LEU A 121 -15.01 12.69 -1.02
N THR A 122 -15.18 11.56 -1.71
CA THR A 122 -15.62 10.29 -1.13
C THR A 122 -14.46 9.33 -0.94
N LYS A 123 -14.70 8.25 -0.20
CA LYS A 123 -13.72 7.17 -0.03
C LYS A 123 -13.18 6.62 -1.37
N GLU A 124 -14.02 6.55 -2.40
CA GLU A 124 -13.65 6.05 -3.74
C GLU A 124 -12.63 6.96 -4.41
N ASP A 125 -12.76 8.28 -4.23
CA ASP A 125 -11.88 9.27 -4.83
C ASP A 125 -10.44 9.14 -4.28
N PHE A 126 -10.31 8.80 -3.00
CA PHE A 126 -9.04 8.52 -2.34
C PHE A 126 -8.59 7.06 -2.43
N GLU A 127 -9.33 6.20 -3.14
CA GLU A 127 -9.09 4.74 -3.22
C GLU A 127 -9.11 4.05 -1.83
N VAL A 128 -9.78 4.67 -0.85
CA VAL A 128 -9.96 4.14 0.50
C VAL A 128 -11.07 3.09 0.47
N GLY A 129 -10.69 1.81 0.62
CA GLY A 129 -11.62 0.69 0.46
C GLY A 129 -11.81 0.23 -0.99
N ALA A 130 -10.96 0.67 -1.92
CA ALA A 130 -10.88 0.05 -3.24
C ALA A 130 -10.57 -1.46 -3.09
N PRO A 131 -11.14 -2.32 -3.94
CA PRO A 131 -10.89 -3.76 -3.89
C PRO A 131 -9.38 -4.00 -3.88
N LEU A 132 -8.92 -4.83 -2.96
CA LEU A 132 -7.53 -5.19 -2.86
C LEU A 132 -7.18 -6.08 -4.06
N GLY A 133 -6.18 -5.67 -4.84
CA GLY A 133 -5.62 -6.44 -5.94
C GLY A 133 -6.25 -6.14 -7.29
N GLU A 134 -6.36 -7.16 -8.12
CA GLU A 134 -6.85 -7.02 -9.49
C GLU A 134 -8.40 -7.07 -9.55
N GLY A 135 -8.96 -6.79 -10.73
CA GLY A 135 -10.41 -6.72 -10.94
C GLY A 135 -11.15 -8.02 -10.62
N ILE A 136 -12.47 -7.92 -10.48
CA ILE A 136 -13.37 -9.03 -10.12
C ILE A 136 -13.20 -10.23 -11.09
N GLU A 137 -12.95 -9.96 -12.36
CA GLU A 137 -12.71 -10.99 -13.39
C GLU A 137 -11.44 -11.81 -13.14
N GLN A 138 -10.34 -11.16 -12.75
CA GLN A 138 -9.08 -11.84 -12.45
C GLN A 138 -9.19 -12.66 -11.15
N LYS A 139 -9.91 -12.17 -10.15
CA LYS A 139 -10.24 -12.93 -8.93
C LYS A 139 -11.03 -14.19 -9.25
N ALA A 140 -12.03 -14.09 -10.14
CA ALA A 140 -12.83 -15.23 -10.57
C ALA A 140 -12.01 -16.28 -11.33
N ALA A 141 -11.11 -15.85 -12.23
CA ALA A 141 -10.23 -16.75 -12.97
C ALA A 141 -9.29 -17.54 -12.04
N ILE A 142 -8.67 -16.87 -11.06
CA ILE A 142 -7.83 -17.55 -10.07
C ILE A 142 -8.63 -18.51 -9.19
N ASP A 143 -9.85 -18.14 -8.81
CA ASP A 143 -10.72 -19.01 -8.03
C ASP A 143 -11.11 -20.28 -8.78
N GLU A 144 -11.30 -20.19 -10.09
CA GLU A 144 -11.50 -21.35 -10.97
C GLU A 144 -10.24 -22.22 -11.02
N GLU A 145 -9.05 -21.63 -11.19
CA GLU A 145 -7.77 -22.37 -11.15
C GLU A 145 -7.56 -23.10 -9.82
N VAL A 146 -7.87 -22.46 -8.68
CA VAL A 146 -7.83 -23.08 -7.35
C VAL A 146 -8.89 -24.20 -7.23
N GLY A 147 -10.07 -24.00 -7.82
CA GLY A 147 -11.14 -25.00 -7.89
C GLY A 147 -10.72 -26.27 -8.65
N ASN A 148 -10.00 -26.09 -9.75
CA ASN A 148 -9.52 -27.15 -10.64
C ASN A 148 -8.38 -28.00 -10.06
N LEU A 149 -7.76 -27.59 -8.95
CA LEU A 149 -6.77 -28.42 -8.25
C LEU A 149 -7.40 -29.75 -7.82
N ILE A 150 -6.81 -30.87 -8.27
CA ILE A 150 -7.29 -32.21 -7.92
C ILE A 150 -6.86 -32.52 -6.47
N GLY A 151 -7.83 -32.75 -5.59
CA GLY A 151 -7.59 -33.02 -4.17
C GLY A 151 -7.30 -31.74 -3.36
N MET A 152 -6.36 -31.81 -2.41
CA MET A 152 -5.89 -30.68 -1.59
C MET A 152 -6.99 -29.95 -0.78
N ALA A 153 -7.95 -30.69 -0.21
CA ALA A 153 -9.08 -30.12 0.54
C ALA A 153 -8.67 -29.06 1.59
N LYS A 154 -7.62 -29.33 2.37
CA LYS A 154 -7.09 -28.38 3.37
C LYS A 154 -6.57 -27.08 2.75
N ALA A 155 -5.94 -27.15 1.58
CA ALA A 155 -5.46 -25.96 0.89
C ALA A 155 -6.62 -25.12 0.35
N LYS A 156 -7.65 -25.77 -0.23
CA LYS A 156 -8.86 -25.09 -0.71
C LYS A 156 -9.62 -24.41 0.42
N GLU A 157 -9.73 -25.05 1.59
CA GLU A 157 -10.32 -24.46 2.78
C GLU A 157 -9.52 -23.25 3.27
N TRP A 158 -8.20 -23.35 3.27
CA TRP A 158 -7.33 -22.24 3.62
C TRP A 158 -7.47 -21.05 2.66
N PHE A 159 -7.54 -21.28 1.34
CA PHE A 159 -7.85 -20.21 0.37
C PHE A 159 -9.20 -19.55 0.66
N ALA A 160 -10.23 -20.33 1.02
CA ALA A 160 -11.52 -19.78 1.44
C ALA A 160 -11.43 -18.91 2.69
N GLN A 161 -10.58 -19.27 3.67
CA GLN A 161 -10.33 -18.45 4.85
C GLN A 161 -9.62 -17.13 4.50
N VAL A 162 -8.60 -17.18 3.63
CA VAL A 162 -7.91 -15.96 3.18
C VAL A 162 -8.85 -15.04 2.42
N ARG A 163 -9.71 -15.57 1.54
CA ARG A 163 -10.75 -14.78 0.84
C ARG A 163 -11.67 -14.06 1.81
N LYS A 164 -12.17 -14.75 2.83
CA LYS A 164 -13.02 -14.14 3.86
C LYS A 164 -12.31 -13.01 4.60
N LYS A 165 -11.01 -13.17 4.89
CA LYS A 165 -10.21 -12.10 5.50
C LYS A 165 -10.02 -10.91 4.56
N VAL A 166 -9.70 -11.14 3.29
CA VAL A 166 -9.55 -10.06 2.30
C VAL A 166 -10.87 -9.30 2.16
N ALA A 167 -12.00 -10.01 1.99
CA ALA A 167 -13.32 -9.39 1.89
C ALA A 167 -13.70 -8.61 3.16
N PHE A 168 -13.32 -9.10 4.34
CA PHE A 168 -13.50 -8.38 5.60
C PHE A 168 -12.70 -7.07 5.61
N VAL A 169 -11.44 -7.10 5.18
CA VAL A 169 -10.60 -5.90 5.06
C VAL A 169 -11.13 -4.92 4.02
N GLU A 170 -11.61 -5.39 2.87
CA GLU A 170 -12.23 -4.54 1.85
C GLU A 170 -13.46 -3.79 2.41
N GLN A 171 -14.22 -4.41 3.32
CA GLN A 171 -15.40 -3.81 3.94
C GLN A 171 -15.07 -2.87 5.11
N THR A 172 -14.10 -3.22 5.95
CA THR A 172 -13.74 -2.43 7.14
C THR A 172 -12.78 -1.30 6.83
N GLY A 173 -11.90 -1.49 5.85
CA GLY A 173 -10.81 -0.58 5.47
C GLY A 173 -9.51 -0.82 6.23
N THR A 174 -9.49 -1.75 7.20
CA THR A 174 -8.38 -1.99 8.12
C THR A 174 -7.46 -3.08 7.58
N ARG A 175 -6.36 -2.73 6.91
CA ARG A 175 -5.42 -3.71 6.34
C ARG A 175 -4.54 -4.37 7.40
N SER A 176 -4.56 -3.93 8.67
CA SER A 176 -3.85 -4.60 9.76
C SER A 176 -4.24 -6.08 9.91
N ASP A 177 -5.47 -6.46 9.57
CA ASP A 177 -5.93 -7.86 9.63
C ASP A 177 -5.34 -8.75 8.52
N LEU A 178 -4.80 -8.15 7.46
CA LEU A 178 -4.02 -8.84 6.42
C LEU A 178 -2.55 -9.02 6.81
N ARG A 179 -2.03 -8.28 7.80
CA ARG A 179 -0.63 -8.34 8.26
C ARG A 179 -0.33 -9.55 9.17
N VAL A 180 -1.04 -10.66 8.98
CA VAL A 180 -0.72 -11.92 9.67
C VAL A 180 0.50 -12.56 9.02
N CYS A 181 1.28 -13.35 9.76
CA CYS A 181 2.37 -14.13 9.16
C CYS A 181 1.84 -15.08 8.08
N LEU A 182 2.18 -14.80 6.81
CA LEU A 182 1.83 -15.61 5.64
C LEU A 182 2.94 -16.59 5.23
N ASN A 183 3.87 -16.87 6.14
CA ASN A 183 4.93 -17.85 5.91
C ASN A 183 4.32 -19.26 5.91
N ILE A 184 4.47 -20.00 4.81
CA ILE A 184 3.88 -21.32 4.63
C ILE A 184 4.97 -22.35 4.33
N ILE A 185 4.88 -23.52 4.96
CA ILE A 185 5.70 -24.69 4.64
C ILE A 185 4.84 -25.67 3.85
N ILE A 186 5.28 -26.02 2.64
CA ILE A 186 4.59 -26.98 1.77
C ILE A 186 5.38 -28.29 1.75
N THR A 187 4.82 -29.36 2.32
CA THR A 187 5.46 -30.68 2.41
C THR A 187 4.71 -31.73 1.56
N GLY A 188 5.44 -32.68 0.98
CA GLY A 188 4.86 -33.82 0.25
C GLY A 188 5.90 -34.57 -0.58
N ASN A 189 5.52 -35.71 -1.17
CA ASN A 189 6.41 -36.52 -2.01
C ASN A 189 6.90 -35.77 -3.27
N PRO A 190 8.10 -36.06 -3.80
CA PRO A 190 8.54 -35.48 -5.08
C PRO A 190 7.49 -35.67 -6.19
N GLY A 191 7.32 -34.67 -7.06
CA GLY A 191 6.33 -34.73 -8.15
C GLY A 191 4.88 -34.40 -7.78
N THR A 192 4.55 -34.12 -6.51
CA THR A 192 3.18 -33.75 -6.09
C THR A 192 2.78 -32.30 -6.39
N GLY A 193 3.42 -31.63 -7.34
CA GLY A 193 3.05 -30.27 -7.78
C GLY A 193 3.30 -29.14 -6.77
N LYS A 194 4.20 -29.30 -5.78
CA LYS A 194 4.48 -28.27 -4.75
C LYS A 194 4.91 -26.92 -5.34
N THR A 195 5.79 -26.93 -6.34
CA THR A 195 6.24 -25.70 -7.03
C THR A 195 5.09 -25.06 -7.81
N THR A 196 4.26 -25.87 -8.48
CA THR A 196 3.06 -25.40 -9.18
C THR A 196 2.09 -24.72 -8.22
N PHE A 197 1.85 -25.34 -7.06
CA PHE A 197 1.02 -24.76 -6.00
C PHE A 197 1.60 -23.43 -5.48
N ALA A 198 2.92 -23.35 -5.26
CA ALA A 198 3.56 -22.13 -4.80
C ALA A 198 3.42 -20.97 -5.80
N ARG A 199 3.48 -21.24 -7.10
CA ARG A 199 3.25 -20.23 -8.16
C ARG A 199 1.80 -19.76 -8.19
N LEU A 200 0.84 -20.69 -8.08
CA LEU A 200 -0.58 -20.35 -8.00
C LEU A 200 -0.88 -19.52 -6.74
N LEU A 201 -0.27 -19.87 -5.61
CA LEU A 201 -0.39 -19.12 -4.37
C LEU A 201 0.13 -17.68 -4.51
N ALA A 202 1.26 -17.48 -5.19
CA ALA A 202 1.81 -16.13 -5.43
C ALA A 202 0.85 -15.29 -6.28
N LYS A 203 0.34 -15.86 -7.38
CA LYS A 203 -0.70 -15.21 -8.21
C LYS A 203 -1.94 -14.86 -7.39
N PHE A 204 -2.45 -15.80 -6.61
CA PHE A 204 -3.59 -15.58 -5.74
C PHE A 204 -3.36 -14.40 -4.79
N PHE A 205 -2.21 -14.34 -4.11
CA PHE A 205 -1.93 -13.23 -3.21
C PHE A 205 -1.82 -11.89 -3.93
N TYR A 206 -1.26 -11.86 -5.13
CA TYR A 206 -1.21 -10.64 -5.94
C TYR A 206 -2.62 -10.22 -6.41
N THR A 207 -3.41 -11.13 -6.98
CA THR A 207 -4.79 -10.87 -7.45
C THR A 207 -5.71 -10.42 -6.32
N TYR A 208 -5.51 -10.90 -5.10
CA TYR A 208 -6.26 -10.50 -3.91
C TYR A 208 -5.63 -9.32 -3.15
N GLY A 209 -4.59 -8.68 -3.70
CA GLY A 209 -3.98 -7.46 -3.18
C GLY A 209 -3.22 -7.64 -1.87
N VAL A 210 -2.90 -8.89 -1.52
CA VAL A 210 -2.03 -9.23 -0.39
C VAL A 210 -0.57 -8.93 -0.73
N LEU A 211 -0.18 -9.08 -1.99
CA LEU A 211 1.11 -8.67 -2.52
C LEU A 211 0.95 -7.48 -3.48
N SER A 212 1.89 -6.53 -3.41
CA SER A 212 1.88 -5.32 -4.24
C SER A 212 2.30 -5.56 -5.69
N LYS A 213 3.05 -6.64 -5.95
CA LYS A 213 3.61 -6.99 -7.27
C LYS A 213 3.41 -8.46 -7.59
N ASP A 214 3.23 -8.76 -8.87
CA ASP A 214 3.25 -10.12 -9.42
C ASP A 214 4.69 -10.60 -9.61
N SER A 215 5.40 -10.82 -8.50
CA SER A 215 6.77 -11.35 -8.52
C SER A 215 6.84 -12.68 -7.77
N PHE A 216 7.43 -13.67 -8.44
CA PHE A 216 7.71 -14.97 -7.84
C PHE A 216 9.19 -15.31 -8.03
N VAL A 217 9.94 -15.30 -6.92
CA VAL A 217 11.37 -15.63 -6.91
C VAL A 217 11.56 -17.03 -6.34
N GLU A 218 11.96 -17.97 -7.19
CA GLU A 218 12.28 -19.34 -6.79
C GLU A 218 13.79 -19.43 -6.46
N LYS A 219 14.15 -19.85 -5.24
CA LYS A 219 15.54 -20.11 -4.84
C LYS A 219 15.69 -21.52 -4.27
N ASN A 220 16.81 -22.16 -4.61
CA ASN A 220 17.19 -23.43 -3.99
C ASN A 220 17.99 -23.18 -2.70
N GLY A 221 17.93 -24.10 -1.74
CA GLY A 221 18.71 -24.03 -0.50
C GLY A 221 20.23 -23.95 -0.72
N LEU A 222 20.73 -24.51 -1.83
CA LEU A 222 22.14 -24.39 -2.22
C LEU A 222 22.52 -22.97 -2.68
N GLU A 223 21.60 -22.25 -3.34
CA GLU A 223 21.84 -20.88 -3.81
C GLU A 223 21.87 -19.89 -2.64
N LEU A 224 21.09 -20.18 -1.60
CA LEU A 224 21.04 -19.37 -0.38
C LEU A 224 22.26 -19.60 0.52
N LYS A 225 22.95 -20.75 0.39
CA LYS A 225 24.12 -21.09 1.20
C LYS A 225 25.39 -20.53 0.57
N ALA A 226 26.22 -19.83 1.35
CA ALA A 226 27.54 -19.40 0.89
C ALA A 226 28.61 -20.47 1.15
N GLU A 227 29.65 -20.45 0.32
CA GLU A 227 30.81 -21.34 0.42
C GLU A 227 31.74 -20.97 1.58
N TYR A 228 31.71 -19.71 2.01
CA TYR A 228 32.53 -19.18 3.11
C TYR A 228 31.68 -18.72 4.30
N MET A 229 32.24 -18.81 5.50
CA MET A 229 31.58 -18.35 6.73
C MET A 229 31.27 -16.86 6.66
N GLY A 230 30.03 -16.49 7.01
CA GLY A 230 29.55 -15.11 6.97
C GLY A 230 28.91 -14.68 5.63
N GLY A 231 29.07 -15.45 4.54
CA GLY A 231 28.50 -15.10 3.23
C GLY A 231 27.01 -15.41 3.06
N THR A 232 26.42 -16.25 3.92
CA THR A 232 25.03 -16.71 3.79
C THR A 232 24.02 -15.60 4.11
N ALA A 233 24.26 -14.82 5.16
CA ALA A 233 23.34 -13.75 5.56
C ALA A 233 23.14 -12.68 4.47
N PRO A 234 24.20 -12.19 3.78
CA PRO A 234 24.05 -11.33 2.61
C PRO A 234 23.25 -11.96 1.46
N ARG A 235 23.46 -13.25 1.15
CA ARG A 235 22.73 -13.96 0.07
C ARG A 235 21.24 -14.07 0.36
N VAL A 236 20.87 -14.42 1.59
CA VAL A 236 19.47 -14.46 2.02
C VAL A 236 18.85 -13.07 1.95
N LYS A 237 19.55 -12.03 2.43
CA LYS A 237 19.06 -10.65 2.38
C LYS A 237 18.84 -10.16 0.95
N ALA A 238 19.76 -10.49 0.03
CA ALA A 238 19.63 -10.16 -1.39
C ALA A 238 18.44 -10.88 -2.04
N ALA A 239 18.25 -12.17 -1.76
CA ALA A 239 17.11 -12.93 -2.27
C ALA A 239 15.76 -12.37 -1.76
N VAL A 240 15.70 -11.96 -0.49
CA VAL A 240 14.51 -11.29 0.05
C VAL A 240 14.31 -9.93 -0.63
N GLN A 241 15.35 -9.11 -0.80
CA GLN A 241 15.24 -7.83 -1.50
C GLN A 241 14.82 -7.96 -2.96
N GLU A 242 15.28 -9.01 -3.67
CA GLU A 242 14.84 -9.35 -5.02
C GLU A 242 13.34 -9.66 -5.05
N ALA A 243 12.82 -10.31 -4.01
CA ALA A 243 11.42 -10.61 -3.84
C ALA A 243 10.58 -9.46 -3.23
N MET A 244 11.21 -8.37 -2.74
CA MET A 244 10.50 -7.23 -2.16
C MET A 244 9.74 -6.48 -3.26
N GLY A 245 8.43 -6.72 -3.31
CA GLY A 245 7.44 -6.07 -4.16
C GLY A 245 6.82 -4.86 -3.50
#